data_AF-A0A831XS08-F1
#
_entry.id   AF-A0A831XS08-F1
#
_cell.length_a   1.000
_cell.length_b   1.000
_cell.length_c   1.000
_cell.angle_alpha   90.00
_cell.angle_beta   90.00
_cell.angle_gamma   90.00
#
_symmetry.space_group_name_H-M   'P 1'
#
loop_
_entity.id
_entity.type
_entity.pdbx_description
1 polymer ?
#
loop_
_entity_poly.entity_id
_entity_poly.type
_entity_poly.pdbx_seq_one_letter_code
_entity_poly.pdbx_strand_id
1 'polypeptide(L)'
;MYLLFAKLAAFSDDEIAVCRAAQDDMRPRVIMLSARELEPYRMYEFAAKEVLIRDPYVSSLADMAVVTAQIYFNPVPKEQGPG
;
A
#
# COMPACT_ATOMS: atom_id res chain seq x y z
N MET A 1 8.12 -5.78 24.82
CA MET A 1 6.87 -6.28 24.20
C MET A 1 6.29 -5.15 23.38
N TYR A 2 5.84 -5.42 22.15
CA TYR A 2 5.20 -4.43 21.27
C TYR A 2 3.73 -4.78 21.06
N LEU A 3 2.89 -3.77 20.86
CA LEU A 3 1.46 -3.91 20.55
C LEU A 3 1.24 -3.36 19.14
N LEU A 4 0.72 -4.18 18.23
CA LEU A 4 0.44 -3.78 16.85
C LEU A 4 -1.07 -3.69 16.62
N PHE A 5 -1.52 -2.54 16.13
CA PHE A 5 -2.88 -2.31 15.66
C PHE A 5 -2.81 -2.01 14.17
N ALA A 6 -3.54 -2.77 13.35
CA ALA A 6 -3.51 -2.61 11.90
C ALA A 6 -4.93 -2.67 11.33
N LYS A 7 -5.29 -1.75 10.43
CA LYS A 7 -6.58 -1.79 9.73
C LYS A 7 -6.57 -1.04 8.39
N LEU A 8 -7.44 -1.43 7.46
CA LEU A 8 -7.56 -0.83 6.12
C LEU A 8 -8.41 0.45 6.07
N ALA A 9 -8.52 1.16 7.19
CA ALA A 9 -9.22 2.43 7.31
C ALA A 9 -8.42 3.37 8.22
N ALA A 10 -8.73 4.66 8.21
CA ALA A 10 -8.17 5.59 9.17
C ALA A 10 -8.60 5.19 10.60
N PHE A 11 -7.67 5.26 11.55
CA PHE A 11 -8.02 5.14 12.97
C PHE A 11 -8.85 6.35 13.38
N SER A 12 -9.93 6.10 14.13
CA SER A 12 -10.71 7.16 14.74
C SER A 12 -9.99 7.74 15.95
N ASP A 13 -10.39 8.93 16.38
CA ASP A 13 -9.79 9.60 17.54
C ASP A 13 -9.92 8.76 18.83
N ASP A 14 -11.05 8.07 18.98
CA ASP A 14 -11.29 7.18 20.12
C ASP A 14 -10.34 5.98 20.12
N GLU A 15 -10.12 5.35 18.96
CA GLU A 15 -9.19 4.23 18.83
C GLU A 15 -7.75 4.68 19.08
N ILE A 16 -7.38 5.88 18.61
CA ILE A 16 -6.07 6.48 18.88
C ILE A 16 -5.90 6.74 20.38
N ALA A 17 -6.94 7.21 21.07
CA ALA A 17 -6.91 7.43 22.52
C ALA A 17 -6.69 6.13 23.30
N VAL A 18 -7.36 5.04 22.91
CA VAL A 18 -7.15 3.71 23.49
C VAL A 18 -5.73 3.21 23.23
N CYS A 19 -5.23 3.33 21.99
CA CYS A 19 -3.87 2.95 21.63
C CYS A 19 -2.83 3.77 22.41
N ARG A 20 -3.10 5.06 22.65
CA ARG A 20 -2.24 5.93 23.46
C ARG A 20 -2.18 5.50 24.92
N ALA A 21 -3.33 5.13 25.50
CA ALA A 21 -3.40 4.63 26.87
C ALA A 21 -2.71 3.27 27.04
N ALA A 22 -2.55 2.49 25.96
CA ALA A 22 -1.87 1.20 25.96
C ALA A 22 -0.32 1.31 25.92
N GLN A 23 0.23 2.53 25.85
CA GLN A 23 1.68 2.76 25.95
C GLN A 23 2.23 2.39 27.32
N ASP A 24 3.55 2.28 27.41
CA ASP A 24 4.29 2.08 28.66
C ASP A 24 5.06 3.36 28.98
N ASP A 25 5.12 3.73 30.25
CA ASP A 25 5.74 4.97 30.73
C ASP A 25 7.24 5.03 30.43
N MET A 26 7.88 3.88 30.27
CA MET A 26 9.33 3.81 30.05
C MET A 26 9.72 3.83 28.57
N ARG A 27 8.88 3.30 27.66
CA ARG A 27 9.21 3.17 26.22
C ARG A 27 7.95 3.11 25.33
N PRO A 28 7.96 3.81 24.17
CA PRO A 28 6.94 3.60 23.13
C PRO A 28 6.93 2.14 22.68
N ARG A 29 5.74 1.52 22.72
CA ARG A 29 5.54 0.11 22.38
C ARG A 29 4.37 -0.15 21.43
N VAL A 30 3.53 0.85 21.18
CA VAL A 30 2.36 0.73 20.30
C VAL A 30 2.72 1.13 18.88
N ILE A 31 2.38 0.26 17.93
CA ILE A 31 2.53 0.44 16.48
C ILE A 31 1.13 0.48 15.88
N MET A 32 0.84 1.48 15.04
CA MET A 32 -0.44 1.63 14.35
C MET A 32 -0.20 1.67 12.84
N LEU A 33 -0.87 0.81 12.07
CA LEU A 33 -0.78 0.75 10.61
C LEU A 33 -2.17 0.90 9.99
N SER A 34 -2.49 2.05 9.40
CA SER A 34 -3.77 2.27 8.71
C SER A 34 -3.68 1.81 7.24
N ALA A 35 -4.74 2.01 6.45
CA ALA A 35 -4.71 1.77 5.00
C ALA A 35 -3.49 2.43 4.32
N ARG A 36 -3.06 3.59 4.84
CA ARG A 36 -1.94 4.38 4.33
C ARG A 36 -0.58 3.75 4.62
N GLU A 37 -0.37 3.24 5.84
CA GLU A 37 0.90 2.61 6.23
C GLU A 37 0.95 1.12 5.86
N LEU A 38 -0.22 0.52 5.69
CA LEU A 38 -0.40 -0.81 5.14
C LEU A 38 -0.34 -0.83 3.63
N GLU A 39 -0.25 0.32 2.93
CA GLU A 39 -0.07 0.37 1.48
C GLU A 39 1.30 -0.21 1.11
N PRO A 40 1.39 -1.47 0.68
CA PRO A 40 2.67 -2.11 0.44
C PRO A 40 2.93 -2.05 -1.07
N TYR A 41 3.98 -1.40 -1.56
CA TYR A 41 4.82 -1.82 -2.71
C TYR A 41 4.15 -2.37 -4.02
N ARG A 42 2.83 -2.24 -4.20
CA ARG A 42 1.97 -3.01 -5.13
C ARG A 42 1.07 -2.04 -5.92
N MET A 43 1.53 -0.80 -6.03
CA MET A 43 0.85 0.37 -6.60
C MET A 43 0.24 0.09 -7.98
N TYR A 44 0.86 -0.83 -8.72
CA TYR A 44 0.51 -1.13 -10.09
C TYR A 44 0.01 -2.56 -10.30
N GLU A 45 -0.17 -3.35 -9.24
CA GLU A 45 -0.60 -4.74 -9.39
C GLU A 45 -2.01 -4.88 -9.96
N PHE A 46 -2.92 -3.99 -9.60
CA PHE A 46 -4.28 -4.00 -10.15
C PHE A 46 -4.27 -3.63 -11.62
N ALA A 47 -3.58 -2.55 -11.97
CA ALA A 47 -3.42 -2.15 -13.35
C ALA A 47 -2.67 -3.22 -14.17
N ALA A 48 -1.68 -3.90 -13.59
CA ALA A 48 -0.96 -5.00 -14.22
C ALA A 48 -1.86 -6.20 -14.58
N LYS A 49 -3.09 -6.29 -14.09
CA LYS A 49 -4.05 -7.34 -14.50
C LYS A 49 -4.75 -7.01 -15.82
N GLU A 50 -4.92 -5.74 -16.10
CA GLU A 50 -5.70 -5.24 -17.23
C GLU A 50 -4.79 -4.78 -18.37
N VAL A 51 -3.67 -4.16 -18.01
CA VAL A 51 -2.68 -3.65 -18.94
C VAL A 51 -1.33 -4.34 -18.73
N LEU A 52 -0.57 -4.46 -19.80
CA LEU A 52 0.77 -5.01 -19.75
C LEU A 52 1.71 -3.99 -19.10
N ILE A 53 2.16 -4.30 -17.88
CA ILE A 53 3.18 -3.52 -17.15
C ILE A 53 4.48 -4.31 -17.20
N ARG A 54 5.55 -3.70 -17.73
CA ARG A 54 6.82 -4.40 -17.99
C ARG A 54 7.62 -4.71 -16.73
N ASP A 55 7.57 -3.82 -15.73
CA ASP A 55 8.19 -4.04 -14.42
C ASP A 55 7.23 -3.56 -13.31
N PRO A 56 6.59 -4.48 -12.57
CA PRO A 56 5.68 -4.14 -11.48
C PRO A 56 6.42 -3.85 -10.16
N TYR A 57 7.71 -4.18 -10.05
CA TYR A 57 8.54 -3.95 -8.86
C TYR A 57 9.29 -2.64 -8.98
N VAL A 58 8.50 -1.58 -9.11
CA VAL A 58 8.99 -0.21 -9.25
C VAL A 58 9.75 0.19 -7.97
N SER A 59 11.03 0.53 -8.14
CA SER A 59 11.91 0.96 -7.03
C SER A 59 12.41 2.40 -7.17
N SER A 60 12.15 3.06 -8.31
CA SER A 60 12.50 4.46 -8.56
C SER A 60 11.33 5.29 -9.11
N LEU A 61 11.41 6.62 -8.98
CA LEU A 61 10.40 7.54 -9.51
C LEU A 61 10.31 7.53 -11.04
N ALA A 62 11.41 7.24 -11.73
CA ALA A 62 11.42 7.10 -13.18
C ALA A 62 10.57 5.89 -13.61
N ASP A 63 10.69 4.77 -12.89
CA ASP A 63 9.89 3.57 -13.16
C ASP A 63 8.40 3.84 -12.92
N MET A 64 8.05 4.61 -11.88
CA MET A 64 6.65 5.00 -11.60
C MET A 64 6.04 5.80 -12.75
N ALA A 65 6.78 6.74 -13.34
CA ALA A 65 6.32 7.53 -14.48
C ALA A 65 6.13 6.68 -15.74
N VAL A 66 7.04 5.72 -15.98
CA VAL A 66 6.94 4.77 -17.09
C VAL A 66 5.70 3.89 -16.94
N VAL A 67 5.46 3.34 -15.76
CA VAL A 67 4.28 2.51 -15.50
C VAL A 67 2.99 3.33 -15.61
N THR A 68 2.98 4.57 -15.13
CA THR A 68 1.83 5.47 -15.28
C THR A 68 1.48 5.72 -16.74
N ALA A 69 2.48 5.93 -17.61
CA ALA A 69 2.24 6.08 -19.04
C ALA A 69 1.68 4.81 -19.70
N GLN A 70 2.12 3.62 -19.24
CA GLN A 70 1.59 2.34 -19.69
C GLN A 70 0.14 2.10 -19.24
N ILE A 71 -0.31 2.71 -18.14
CA ILE A 71 -1.68 2.55 -17.65
C ILE A 71 -2.63 3.56 -18.31
N TYR A 72 -2.23 4.83 -18.40
CA TYR A 72 -3.17 5.92 -18.70
C TYR A 72 -3.01 6.54 -20.08
N PHE A 73 -1.82 6.48 -20.68
CA PHE A 73 -1.55 7.19 -21.94
C PHE A 73 -1.40 6.24 -23.13
N ASN A 74 -0.81 5.06 -22.91
CA ASN A 74 -0.59 4.04 -23.92
C ASN A 74 -0.91 2.63 -23.39
N PRO A 75 -2.16 2.36 -22.96
CA PRO A 75 -2.55 1.06 -22.44
C PRO A 75 -2.43 -0.01 -23.51
N VAL A 76 -1.65 -1.04 -23.22
CA VAL A 76 -1.64 -2.28 -23.99
C VAL A 76 -2.46 -3.29 -23.19
N PRO A 77 -3.67 -3.65 -23.62
CA PRO A 77 -4.47 -4.66 -22.94
C PRO A 77 -3.71 -5.98 -22.87
N LYS A 78 -3.79 -6.69 -21.74
CA LYS A 78 -3.34 -8.08 -21.69
C LYS A 78 -4.35 -8.94 -22.46
N GLU A 79 -3.91 -9.57 -23.55
CA GLU A 79 -4.74 -10.60 -24.21
C GLU A 79 -5.01 -11.73 -23.21
N GLN A 80 -6.28 -12.03 -22.96
CA GLN A 80 -6.68 -13.19 -22.18
C GLN A 80 -6.42 -14.45 -23.02
N GLY A 81 -5.22 -15.02 -22.90
CA GLY A 81 -4.96 -16.39 -23.39
C GLY A 81 -5.83 -17.39 -22.61
N PRO A 82 -6.30 -18.49 -23.24
CA PRO A 82 -7.19 -19.45 -22.58
C PRO A 82 -6.45 -20.10 -21.39
N GLY A 83 -7.19 -20.23 -20.28
CA GLY A 83 -6.69 -20.74 -18.99
C GLY A 83 -6.31 -22.20 -18.95
#